data_AF-A0A1I6QA19-F1
#
_entry.id   AF-A0A1I6QA19-F1
#
_cell.length_a   1.000
_cell.length_b   1.000
_cell.length_c   1.000
_cell.angle_alpha   90.00
_cell.angle_beta   90.00
_cell.angle_gamma   90.00
#
_symmetry.space_group_name_H-M   'P 1'
#
loop_
_entity.id
_entity.type
_entity.pdbx_description
1 polymer ?
#
loop_
_entity_poly.entity_id
_entity_poly.type
_entity_poly.pdbx_seq_one_letter_code
_entity_poly.pdbx_strand_id
1 'polypeptide(L)'
;MNKKHYHIILLLICINTFNSIAQDNSSHEIGFITGSASFTTDYGERNHFKSNVGGNVGTGFGLIYYLNFTDYRYRWNERSSYFVHHFRLRGELSYMTAKLDHFGEWVQDYRTTPEADKLRAHHGKASIFNVGTQLEFHWVDIVDFGSRRIPDLKWSPYVSAGLFVNFYNPTISSDIGDWKEPGILYPKWDPNIDPAAARDTSGITMSATLGVGTRHKLGEYSDILIESRWQYFFSNYVDGLNSRPDPSNKYNDWLLWVHVGYVYYLN
;
A
#
# COMPACT_ATOMS: atom_id res chain seq x y z
N MET A 1 -21.11 31.07 25.93
CA MET A 1 -19.69 30.73 26.21
C MET A 1 -18.81 31.29 25.09
N ASN A 2 -17.85 32.15 25.43
CA ASN A 2 -17.09 32.96 24.47
C ASN A 2 -15.97 32.17 23.76
N LYS A 3 -15.85 32.36 22.43
CA LYS A 3 -14.89 31.72 21.52
C LYS A 3 -13.42 31.67 22.01
N LYS A 4 -13.03 32.60 22.89
CA LYS A 4 -11.69 32.66 23.51
C LYS A 4 -11.32 31.44 24.38
N HIS A 5 -12.31 30.72 24.92
CA HIS A 5 -12.03 29.57 25.80
C HIS A 5 -11.61 28.31 25.01
N TYR A 6 -12.03 28.16 23.75
CA TYR A 6 -11.67 26.99 22.93
C TYR A 6 -10.18 26.97 22.57
N HIS A 7 -9.57 28.12 22.31
CA HIS A 7 -8.14 28.20 22.01
C HIS A 7 -7.26 27.85 23.22
N ILE A 8 -7.70 28.24 24.43
CA ILE A 8 -7.00 27.93 25.67
C ILE A 8 -7.13 26.44 26.00
N ILE A 9 -8.31 25.85 25.80
CA ILE A 9 -8.54 24.41 25.98
C ILE A 9 -7.71 23.60 24.97
N LEU A 10 -7.66 24.02 23.70
CA LEU A 10 -6.84 23.37 22.67
C LEU A 10 -5.35 23.45 23.00
N LEU A 11 -4.87 24.61 23.47
CA LEU A 11 -3.48 24.80 23.90
C LEU A 11 -3.13 23.93 25.12
N LEU A 12 -4.04 23.82 26.10
CA LEU A 12 -3.87 22.97 27.28
C LEU A 12 -3.84 21.48 26.90
N ILE A 13 -4.65 21.04 25.93
CA ILE A 13 -4.62 19.67 25.41
C ILE A 13 -3.27 19.40 24.73
N CYS A 14 -2.79 20.32 23.89
CA CYS A 14 -1.48 20.17 23.24
C CYS A 14 -0.30 20.15 24.23
N ILE A 15 -0.33 20.95 25.30
CA ILE A 15 0.76 20.97 26.29
C ILE A 15 0.80 19.67 27.13
N ASN A 16 -0.36 19.04 27.37
CA ASN A 16 -0.41 17.76 28.09
C ASN A 16 0.09 16.57 27.24
N THR A 17 -0.09 16.59 25.92
CA THR A 17 0.44 15.53 25.04
C THR A 17 1.97 15.52 24.99
N PHE A 18 2.63 16.69 25.07
CA PHE A 18 4.11 16.75 25.09
C PHE A 18 4.73 16.23 26.40
N ASN A 19 4.07 16.38 27.54
CA ASN A 19 4.60 15.93 28.83
C ASN A 19 4.47 14.41 29.06
N SER A 20 3.66 13.72 28.25
CA SER A 20 3.44 12.27 28.37
C SER A 20 4.54 11.41 27.72
N ILE A 21 5.50 12.03 27.02
CA ILE A 21 6.59 11.34 26.31
C ILE A 21 7.77 11.00 27.26
N ALA A 22 7.80 11.56 28.48
CA ALA A 22 8.91 11.38 29.42
C ALA A 22 8.95 10.03 30.16
N GLN A 23 7.97 9.14 29.94
CA GLN A 23 7.87 7.81 30.56
C GLN A 23 7.58 6.69 29.55
N ASP A 24 7.84 6.91 28.27
CA ASP A 24 7.61 5.87 27.27
C ASP A 24 8.66 4.76 27.40
N ASN A 25 8.20 3.55 27.74
CA ASN A 25 9.00 2.32 27.74
C ASN A 25 8.85 1.56 26.40
N SER A 26 8.43 2.26 25.35
CA SER A 26 8.35 1.74 23.98
C SER A 26 9.59 2.11 23.19
N SER A 27 9.91 1.28 22.19
CA SER A 27 11.00 1.58 21.25
C SER A 27 10.44 2.09 19.95
N HIS A 28 11.13 3.08 19.37
CA HIS A 28 10.70 3.71 18.14
C HIS A 28 11.71 3.47 17.03
N GLU A 29 11.20 3.25 15.82
CA GLU A 29 12.05 3.10 14.64
C GLU A 29 11.45 3.89 13.49
N ILE A 30 12.31 4.34 12.59
CA ILE A 30 11.90 4.97 11.35
C ILE A 30 12.56 4.24 10.19
N GLY A 31 11.90 4.22 9.05
CA GLY A 31 12.46 3.62 7.86
C GLY A 31 11.92 4.21 6.60
N PHE A 32 12.55 3.82 5.50
CA PHE A 32 12.01 4.02 4.16
C PHE A 32 11.86 2.67 3.48
N ILE A 33 10.86 2.56 2.61
CA ILE A 33 10.59 1.38 1.78
C ILE A 33 10.49 1.79 0.32
N THR A 34 10.91 0.91 -0.58
CA THR A 34 10.74 1.07 -2.01
C THR A 34 10.63 -0.28 -2.70
N GLY A 35 9.90 -0.32 -3.82
CA GLY A 35 9.71 -1.58 -4.52
C GLY A 35 8.79 -1.50 -5.72
N SER A 36 8.51 -2.66 -6.28
CA SER A 36 7.68 -2.83 -7.48
C SER A 36 6.28 -3.28 -7.11
N ALA A 37 5.28 -2.62 -7.69
CA ALA A 37 3.89 -2.79 -7.34
C ALA A 37 3.08 -3.21 -8.55
N SER A 38 2.56 -4.44 -8.55
CA SER A 38 1.70 -4.96 -9.62
C SER A 38 0.25 -4.65 -9.32
N PHE A 39 -0.39 -3.91 -10.22
CA PHE A 39 -1.79 -3.54 -10.15
C PHE A 39 -2.62 -4.56 -10.93
N THR A 40 -3.49 -5.31 -10.25
CA THR A 40 -4.50 -6.13 -10.93
C THR A 40 -5.79 -5.33 -11.00
N THR A 41 -6.12 -4.87 -12.21
CA THR A 41 -7.17 -3.87 -12.47
C THR A 41 -8.02 -4.26 -13.69
N ASP A 42 -8.99 -3.43 -14.06
CA ASP A 42 -9.90 -3.67 -15.20
C ASP A 42 -9.21 -3.62 -16.58
N TYR A 43 -7.94 -3.21 -16.63
CA TYR A 43 -7.07 -3.31 -17.81
C TYR A 43 -6.51 -4.74 -18.02
N GLY A 44 -6.60 -5.61 -17.01
CA GLY A 44 -6.06 -6.97 -17.08
C GLY A 44 -7.07 -8.02 -17.53
N GLU A 45 -6.64 -8.96 -18.40
CA GLU A 45 -7.39 -10.19 -18.62
C GLU A 45 -7.31 -11.15 -17.42
N ARG A 46 -8.46 -11.70 -17.03
CA ARG A 46 -8.57 -12.65 -15.91
C ARG A 46 -7.80 -13.94 -16.19
N ASN A 47 -7.22 -14.53 -15.13
CA ASN A 47 -6.42 -15.76 -15.17
C ASN A 47 -5.18 -15.71 -16.09
N HIS A 48 -4.78 -14.53 -16.55
CA HIS A 48 -3.57 -14.35 -17.34
C HIS A 48 -2.44 -13.83 -16.45
N PHE A 49 -1.35 -14.58 -16.31
CA PHE A 49 -0.25 -14.25 -15.41
C PHE A 49 0.36 -12.87 -15.70
N LYS A 50 0.56 -12.55 -16.99
CA LYS A 50 1.09 -11.23 -17.38
C LYS A 50 0.14 -10.11 -16.97
N SER A 51 -1.17 -10.32 -17.02
CA SER A 51 -2.14 -9.28 -16.67
C SER A 51 -2.32 -9.11 -15.16
N ASN A 52 -2.13 -10.18 -14.38
CA ASN A 52 -2.32 -10.16 -12.92
C ASN A 52 -1.03 -9.86 -12.13
N VAL A 53 0.14 -10.22 -12.64
CA VAL A 53 1.40 -10.19 -11.86
C VAL A 53 2.51 -9.39 -12.54
N GLY A 54 2.53 -9.27 -13.87
CA GLY A 54 3.72 -8.81 -14.61
C GLY A 54 3.56 -7.61 -15.54
N GLY A 55 2.35 -7.19 -15.89
CA GLY A 55 2.09 -6.23 -16.97
C GLY A 55 1.93 -4.81 -16.45
N ASN A 56 1.06 -4.62 -15.48
CA ASN A 56 0.76 -3.33 -14.87
C ASN A 56 1.65 -3.09 -13.63
N VAL A 57 2.97 -3.15 -13.84
CA VAL A 57 3.97 -3.00 -12.77
C VAL A 57 4.41 -1.54 -12.66
N GLY A 58 4.17 -0.98 -11.49
CA GLY A 58 4.59 0.34 -11.08
C GLY A 58 5.74 0.33 -10.08
N THR A 59 6.12 1.53 -9.67
CA THR A 59 7.08 1.76 -8.58
C THR A 59 6.38 2.40 -7.39
N GLY A 60 6.78 1.99 -6.19
CA GLY A 60 6.33 2.58 -4.95
C GLY A 60 7.49 2.97 -4.04
N PHE A 61 7.27 4.00 -3.24
CA PHE A 61 8.14 4.38 -2.13
C PHE A 61 7.30 4.78 -0.92
N GLY A 62 7.86 4.64 0.27
CA GLY A 62 7.16 4.99 1.49
C GLY A 62 8.10 5.28 2.65
N LEU A 63 7.54 5.95 3.65
CA LEU A 63 8.12 6.19 4.95
C LEU A 63 7.34 5.36 5.96
N ILE A 64 8.07 4.70 6.85
CA ILE A 64 7.49 3.85 7.89
C ILE A 64 7.98 4.30 9.24
N TYR A 65 7.11 4.16 10.23
CA TYR A 65 7.40 4.38 11.63
C TYR A 65 6.96 3.15 12.41
N TYR A 66 7.82 2.65 13.29
CA TYR A 66 7.49 1.54 14.16
C TYR A 66 7.34 2.00 15.60
N LEU A 67 6.28 1.48 16.22
CA LEU A 67 6.11 1.43 17.65
C LEU A 67 6.26 -0.04 18.09
N ASN A 68 7.30 -0.29 18.87
CA ASN A 68 7.47 -1.55 19.58
C ASN A 68 7.01 -1.36 21.02
N PHE A 69 6.18 -2.26 21.54
CA PHE A 69 5.62 -2.14 22.90
C PHE A 69 6.61 -2.47 24.03
N THR A 70 7.90 -2.52 23.72
CA THR A 70 9.00 -2.90 24.60
C THR A 70 10.18 -1.98 24.39
N ASP A 71 10.93 -1.72 25.46
CA ASP A 71 12.21 -1.04 25.41
C ASP A 71 13.31 -2.04 25.04
N TYR A 72 14.08 -1.75 23.98
CA TYR A 72 15.27 -2.55 23.66
C TYR A 72 16.34 -2.50 24.77
N ARG A 73 16.27 -1.53 25.69
CA ARG A 73 17.11 -1.47 26.89
C ARG A 73 16.56 -2.45 27.93
N TYR A 74 17.17 -3.63 27.99
CA TYR A 74 16.84 -4.68 28.95
C TYR A 74 16.69 -4.16 30.40
N ARG A 75 15.55 -4.44 31.04
CA ARG A 75 15.31 -4.19 32.46
C ARG A 75 14.93 -5.49 33.18
N TRP A 76 15.68 -5.85 34.21
CA TRP A 76 15.54 -7.11 34.95
C TRP A 76 14.19 -7.27 35.68
N ASN A 77 13.43 -6.19 35.82
CA ASN A 77 12.14 -6.15 36.53
C ASN A 77 10.92 -5.97 35.60
N GLU A 78 11.11 -5.95 34.27
CA GLU A 78 9.99 -5.86 33.33
C GLU A 78 9.34 -7.23 33.15
N ARG A 79 8.06 -7.32 33.54
CA ARG A 79 7.18 -8.46 33.22
C ARG A 79 6.45 -8.14 31.93
N SER A 80 7.05 -8.50 30.81
CA SER A 80 6.47 -8.35 29.47
C SER A 80 5.64 -9.58 29.09
N SER A 81 4.62 -9.38 28.24
CA SER A 81 3.74 -10.44 27.75
C SER A 81 4.19 -10.94 26.38
N TYR A 82 3.76 -12.14 25.99
CA TYR A 82 4.03 -12.69 24.64
C TYR A 82 3.68 -11.70 23.52
N PHE A 83 2.58 -10.94 23.70
CA PHE A 83 2.17 -9.92 22.74
C PHE A 83 3.29 -8.88 22.50
N VAL A 84 3.87 -8.37 23.58
CA VAL A 84 4.90 -7.33 23.52
C VAL A 84 6.18 -7.81 22.83
N HIS A 85 6.51 -9.09 22.94
CA HIS A 85 7.69 -9.70 22.32
C HIS A 85 7.52 -10.09 20.87
N HIS A 86 6.28 -10.23 20.39
CA HIS A 86 6.01 -10.75 19.05
C HIS A 86 5.25 -9.77 18.16
N PHE A 87 4.73 -8.66 18.70
CA PHE A 87 3.97 -7.69 17.92
C PHE A 87 4.65 -6.33 17.80
N ARG A 88 4.63 -5.76 16.59
CA ARG A 88 4.99 -4.38 16.30
C ARG A 88 3.84 -3.66 15.62
N LEU A 89 3.69 -2.37 15.91
CA LEU A 89 2.78 -1.51 15.17
C LEU A 89 3.59 -0.67 14.17
N ARG A 90 3.23 -0.76 12.89
CA ARG A 90 3.78 0.04 11.79
C ARG A 90 2.79 1.11 11.40
N GLY A 91 3.20 2.37 11.40
CA GLY A 91 2.56 3.45 10.65
C GLY A 91 3.26 3.63 9.31
N GLU A 92 2.51 3.92 8.26
CA GLU A 92 3.05 4.08 6.90
C GLU A 92 2.42 5.25 6.15
N LEU A 93 3.28 5.97 5.44
CA LEU A 93 2.94 6.89 4.36
C LEU A 93 3.62 6.39 3.09
N SER A 94 2.87 6.01 2.06
CA SER A 94 3.46 5.52 0.81
C SER A 94 2.82 6.14 -0.42
N TYR A 95 3.60 6.26 -1.49
CA TYR A 95 3.15 6.70 -2.80
C TYR A 95 3.52 5.65 -3.83
N MET A 96 2.58 5.34 -4.72
CA MET A 96 2.69 4.29 -5.71
C MET A 96 2.13 4.79 -7.03
N THR A 97 2.79 4.45 -8.13
CA THR A 97 2.29 4.80 -9.47
C THR A 97 2.60 3.70 -10.47
N ALA A 98 1.64 3.41 -11.34
CA ALA A 98 1.78 2.46 -12.44
C ALA A 98 1.12 3.01 -13.71
N LYS A 99 1.71 2.65 -14.85
CA LYS A 99 1.02 2.72 -16.14
C LYS A 99 0.20 1.44 -16.31
N LEU A 100 -0.97 1.58 -16.88
CA LEU A 100 -1.95 0.50 -17.06
C LEU A 100 -2.19 0.31 -18.55
N ASP A 101 -1.96 -0.90 -19.03
CA ASP A 101 -2.17 -1.28 -20.42
C ASP A 101 -3.02 -2.55 -20.48
N HIS A 102 -3.72 -2.73 -21.61
CA HIS A 102 -4.45 -3.97 -21.84
C HIS A 102 -3.48 -5.11 -22.17
N PHE A 103 -3.60 -6.22 -21.44
CA PHE A 103 -2.80 -7.43 -21.65
C PHE A 103 -3.69 -8.67 -21.74
N GLY A 104 -3.37 -9.56 -22.67
CA GLY A 104 -4.06 -10.84 -22.82
C GLY A 104 -4.29 -11.22 -24.27
N GLU A 105 -5.19 -12.16 -24.48
CA GLU A 105 -5.58 -12.71 -25.79
C GLU A 105 -6.23 -11.66 -26.71
N TRP A 106 -6.95 -10.69 -26.14
CA TRP A 106 -7.74 -9.69 -26.88
C TRP A 106 -6.92 -8.56 -27.53
N VAL A 107 -5.63 -8.47 -27.21
CA VAL A 107 -4.70 -7.45 -27.74
C VAL A 107 -3.55 -8.04 -28.56
N GLN A 108 -3.56 -9.35 -28.78
CA GLN A 108 -2.49 -10.04 -29.53
C GLN A 108 -2.36 -9.51 -30.95
N ASP A 109 -1.13 -9.48 -31.47
CA ASP A 109 -0.79 -8.89 -32.78
C ASP A 109 -1.58 -9.50 -33.95
N TYR A 110 -1.94 -10.79 -33.83
CA TYR A 110 -2.70 -11.49 -34.86
C TYR A 110 -4.19 -11.09 -34.91
N ARG A 111 -4.69 -10.38 -33.90
CA ARG A 111 -6.05 -9.81 -33.91
C ARG A 111 -6.00 -8.43 -34.54
N THR A 112 -6.50 -8.34 -35.76
CA THR A 112 -6.55 -7.11 -36.57
C THR A 112 -7.94 -6.50 -36.62
N THR A 113 -8.77 -6.75 -35.61
CA THR A 113 -10.12 -6.16 -35.54
C THR A 113 -10.04 -4.74 -34.96
N PRO A 114 -10.92 -3.82 -35.38
CA PRO A 114 -10.95 -2.45 -34.82
C PRO A 114 -11.04 -2.41 -33.30
N GLU A 115 -11.71 -3.41 -32.71
CA GLU A 115 -11.82 -3.58 -31.27
C GLU A 115 -10.49 -3.87 -30.58
N ALA A 116 -9.65 -4.71 -31.18
CA ALA A 116 -8.33 -5.03 -30.66
C ALA A 116 -7.41 -3.81 -30.73
N ASP A 117 -7.52 -3.03 -31.81
CA ASP A 117 -6.79 -1.76 -31.95
C ASP A 117 -7.22 -0.73 -30.89
N LYS A 118 -8.52 -0.61 -30.59
CA LYS A 118 -9.00 0.25 -29.50
C LYS A 118 -8.48 -0.16 -28.13
N LEU A 119 -8.40 -1.47 -27.85
CA LEU A 119 -7.85 -1.97 -26.59
C LEU A 119 -6.33 -1.72 -26.50
N ARG A 120 -5.58 -1.89 -27.60
CA ARG A 120 -4.14 -1.57 -27.65
C ARG A 120 -3.87 -0.08 -27.49
N ALA A 121 -4.71 0.76 -28.07
CA ALA A 121 -4.60 2.21 -28.00
C ALA A 121 -5.16 2.82 -26.71
N HIS A 122 -5.58 2.01 -25.72
CA HIS A 122 -6.17 2.48 -24.47
C HIS A 122 -5.17 2.34 -23.32
N HIS A 123 -4.77 3.48 -22.76
CA HIS A 123 -3.75 3.58 -21.72
C HIS A 123 -4.32 4.25 -20.47
N GLY A 124 -3.99 3.68 -19.32
CA GLY A 124 -4.30 4.24 -18.01
C GLY A 124 -3.04 4.59 -17.22
N LYS A 125 -3.21 5.39 -16.18
CA LYS A 125 -2.22 5.59 -15.13
C LYS A 125 -2.91 5.64 -13.79
N ALA A 126 -2.50 4.77 -12.87
CA ALA A 126 -2.92 4.83 -11.47
C ALA A 126 -1.84 5.51 -10.64
N SER A 127 -2.25 6.43 -9.77
CA SER A 127 -1.40 7.02 -8.74
C SER A 127 -2.12 6.95 -7.41
N ILE A 128 -1.48 6.39 -6.39
CA ILE A 128 -2.07 6.17 -5.07
C ILE A 128 -1.13 6.71 -4.00
N PHE A 129 -1.67 7.51 -3.08
CA PHE A 129 -1.04 7.87 -1.83
C PHE A 129 -1.75 7.15 -0.69
N ASN A 130 -1.04 6.26 0.02
CA ASN A 130 -1.58 5.49 1.13
C ASN A 130 -1.15 6.09 2.48
N VAL A 131 -2.08 6.13 3.42
CA VAL A 131 -1.85 6.47 4.82
C VAL A 131 -2.50 5.40 5.67
N GLY A 132 -1.72 4.70 6.48
CA GLY A 132 -2.30 3.60 7.25
C GLY A 132 -1.40 3.01 8.30
N THR A 133 -1.89 1.93 8.88
CA THR A 133 -1.20 1.21 9.93
C THR A 133 -1.32 -0.28 9.73
N GLN A 134 -0.28 -1.01 10.15
CA GLN A 134 -0.20 -2.46 10.11
C GLN A 134 0.31 -3.00 11.42
N LEU A 135 -0.25 -4.13 11.82
CA LEU A 135 0.24 -4.92 12.92
C LEU A 135 1.12 -6.04 12.35
N GLU A 136 2.36 -6.14 12.80
CA GLU A 136 3.32 -7.19 12.41
C GLU A 136 3.42 -8.21 13.54
N PHE A 137 3.27 -9.50 13.23
CA PHE A 137 3.56 -10.61 14.13
C PHE A 137 4.86 -11.28 13.69
N HIS A 138 5.87 -11.25 14.56
CA HIS A 138 7.16 -11.88 14.36
C HIS A 138 7.19 -13.25 15.02
N TRP A 139 7.74 -14.27 14.36
CA TRP A 139 7.92 -15.59 14.98
C TRP A 139 9.04 -15.61 16.03
N VAL A 140 10.01 -14.71 15.85
CA VAL A 140 11.15 -14.55 16.74
C VAL A 140 10.85 -13.42 17.72
N ASP A 141 11.35 -13.56 18.96
CA ASP A 141 11.29 -12.50 19.94
C ASP A 141 12.00 -11.23 19.43
N ILE A 142 11.23 -10.14 19.36
CA ILE A 142 11.64 -8.83 18.87
C ILE A 142 12.72 -8.22 19.75
N VAL A 143 12.65 -8.45 21.07
CA VAL A 143 13.66 -7.95 22.01
C VAL A 143 14.97 -8.66 21.77
N ASP A 144 14.95 -9.99 21.62
CA ASP A 144 16.15 -10.77 21.31
C ASP A 144 16.73 -10.41 19.94
N PHE A 145 15.86 -10.17 18.95
CA PHE A 145 16.26 -9.66 17.66
C PHE A 145 16.84 -8.24 17.76
N GLY A 146 16.31 -7.33 18.58
CA GLY A 146 16.91 -6.00 18.79
C GLY A 146 18.12 -5.99 19.74
N SER A 147 18.31 -7.06 20.50
CA SER A 147 19.30 -7.14 21.57
C SER A 147 20.72 -7.37 21.05
N ARG A 148 21.68 -6.76 21.77
CA ARG A 148 23.11 -6.98 21.61
C ARG A 148 23.58 -8.34 22.13
N ARG A 149 22.77 -9.01 22.96
CA ARG A 149 23.17 -10.27 23.63
C ARG A 149 23.14 -11.49 22.71
N ILE A 150 22.36 -11.42 21.63
CA ILE A 150 22.18 -12.54 20.70
C ILE A 150 22.59 -12.06 19.30
N PRO A 151 23.90 -11.88 19.04
CA PRO A 151 24.39 -11.38 17.75
C PRO A 151 24.12 -12.35 16.59
N ASP A 152 23.93 -13.64 16.89
CA ASP A 152 23.67 -14.67 15.89
C ASP A 152 22.25 -14.64 15.33
N LEU A 153 21.32 -13.99 16.04
CA LEU A 153 19.94 -13.83 15.60
C LEU A 153 19.83 -12.66 14.61
N LYS A 154 19.98 -13.01 13.33
CA LYS A 154 20.02 -12.04 12.22
C LYS A 154 18.73 -11.94 11.41
N TRP A 155 17.82 -12.89 11.55
CA TRP A 155 16.58 -12.95 10.76
C TRP A 155 15.36 -12.92 11.67
N SER A 156 14.36 -12.13 11.29
CA SER A 156 13.06 -12.09 11.96
C SER A 156 11.95 -12.13 10.91
N PRO A 157 11.50 -13.32 10.50
CA PRO A 157 10.32 -13.47 9.66
C PRO A 157 9.08 -12.95 10.39
N TYR A 158 8.10 -12.42 9.64
CA TYR A 158 6.84 -11.95 10.17
C TYR A 158 5.70 -12.05 9.16
N VAL A 159 4.47 -11.99 9.68
CA VAL A 159 3.25 -11.72 8.90
C VAL A 159 2.68 -10.38 9.36
N SER A 160 2.01 -9.67 8.44
CA SER A 160 1.42 -8.37 8.74
C SER A 160 -0.02 -8.28 8.25
N ALA A 161 -0.82 -7.51 8.97
CA ALA A 161 -2.18 -7.19 8.58
C ALA A 161 -2.49 -5.74 8.93
N GLY A 162 -3.23 -5.02 8.11
CA GLY A 162 -3.54 -3.62 8.42
C GLY A 162 -4.57 -2.95 7.54
N LEU A 163 -4.82 -1.69 7.86
CA LEU A 163 -5.84 -0.85 7.25
C LEU A 163 -5.23 0.47 6.78
N PHE A 164 -5.65 0.90 5.60
CA PHE A 164 -5.17 2.13 4.96
C PHE A 164 -6.32 2.96 4.44
N VAL A 165 -6.10 4.27 4.43
CA VAL A 165 -6.85 5.25 3.65
C VAL A 165 -5.99 5.60 2.44
N ASN A 166 -6.57 5.53 1.25
CA ASN A 166 -5.87 5.67 -0.02
C ASN A 166 -6.48 6.82 -0.81
N PHE A 167 -5.64 7.77 -1.18
CA PHE A 167 -5.98 8.87 -2.06
C PHE A 167 -5.50 8.49 -3.46
N TYR A 168 -6.44 8.23 -4.36
CA TYR A 168 -6.12 7.79 -5.72
C TYR A 168 -6.42 8.91 -6.72
N ASN A 169 -5.62 8.96 -7.78
CA ASN A 169 -5.78 9.88 -8.90
C ASN A 169 -5.52 9.09 -10.21
N PRO A 170 -6.58 8.62 -10.88
CA PRO A 170 -6.46 7.87 -12.12
C PRO A 170 -6.38 8.82 -13.32
N THR A 171 -5.73 8.39 -14.39
CA THR A 171 -5.70 9.10 -15.67
C THR A 171 -5.97 8.11 -16.79
N ILE A 172 -6.77 8.52 -17.76
CA ILE A 172 -7.13 7.73 -18.94
C ILE A 172 -6.68 8.49 -20.18
N SER A 173 -6.14 7.78 -21.15
CA SER A 173 -5.65 8.33 -22.42
C SER A 173 -5.82 7.32 -23.55
N SER A 174 -5.89 7.82 -24.78
CA SER A 174 -5.93 6.97 -25.96
C SER A 174 -5.09 7.53 -27.10
N ASP A 175 -4.45 6.65 -27.87
CA ASP A 175 -3.61 7.03 -29.02
C ASP A 175 -4.43 7.41 -30.27
N ILE A 176 -5.72 7.03 -30.30
CA ILE A 176 -6.60 7.24 -31.45
C ILE A 176 -7.48 8.51 -31.35
N GLY A 177 -7.53 9.17 -30.18
CA GLY A 177 -8.34 10.37 -29.97
C GLY A 177 -8.58 10.69 -28.49
N ASP A 178 -9.41 11.70 -28.21
CA ASP A 178 -9.85 11.98 -26.85
C ASP A 178 -10.78 10.86 -26.37
N TRP A 179 -10.42 10.20 -25.27
CA TRP A 179 -11.17 9.08 -24.71
C TRP A 179 -12.60 9.43 -24.31
N LYS A 180 -12.91 10.72 -24.14
CA LYS A 180 -14.26 11.22 -23.85
C LYS A 180 -15.16 11.24 -25.09
N GLU A 181 -14.59 11.16 -26.29
CA GLU A 181 -15.35 11.13 -27.53
C GLU A 181 -16.02 9.75 -27.79
N PRO A 182 -17.23 9.73 -28.37
CA PRO A 182 -17.93 8.49 -28.64
C PRO A 182 -17.15 7.55 -29.55
N GLY A 183 -17.05 6.27 -29.16
CA GLY A 183 -16.47 5.21 -29.98
C GLY A 183 -14.94 5.16 -29.99
N ILE A 184 -14.25 6.01 -29.23
CA ILE A 184 -12.80 5.94 -29.03
C ILE A 184 -12.45 4.76 -28.12
N LEU A 185 -13.01 4.73 -26.92
CA LEU A 185 -12.81 3.60 -26.03
C LEU A 185 -13.56 2.35 -26.51
N TYR A 186 -13.08 1.18 -26.09
CA TYR A 186 -13.81 -0.06 -26.30
C TYR A 186 -15.22 0.06 -25.67
N PRO A 187 -16.31 -0.44 -26.31
CA PRO A 187 -17.69 -0.14 -25.88
C PRO A 187 -18.02 -0.42 -24.41
N LYS A 188 -17.30 -1.35 -23.76
CA LYS A 188 -17.42 -1.64 -22.33
C LYS A 188 -17.00 -0.46 -21.43
N TRP A 189 -16.07 0.37 -21.91
CA TRP A 189 -15.41 1.46 -21.19
C TRP A 189 -15.79 2.84 -21.74
N ASP A 190 -16.68 2.92 -22.73
CA ASP A 190 -17.07 4.18 -23.37
C ASP A 190 -18.03 4.99 -22.45
N PRO A 191 -17.63 6.18 -21.98
CA PRO A 191 -18.45 7.01 -21.12
C PRO A 191 -19.75 7.50 -21.79
N ASN A 192 -19.83 7.48 -23.12
CA ASN A 192 -21.03 7.87 -23.87
C ASN A 192 -22.09 6.77 -23.90
N ILE A 193 -21.70 5.51 -23.66
CA ILE A 193 -22.62 4.37 -23.50
C ILE A 193 -22.98 4.19 -22.03
N ASP A 194 -22.01 4.36 -21.14
CA ASP A 194 -22.19 4.31 -19.69
C ASP A 194 -21.31 5.36 -18.99
N PRO A 195 -21.91 6.45 -18.49
CA PRO A 195 -21.16 7.52 -17.82
C PRO A 195 -20.37 7.07 -16.58
N ALA A 196 -20.69 5.88 -16.01
CA ALA A 196 -19.97 5.33 -14.87
C ALA A 196 -18.81 4.41 -15.26
N ALA A 197 -18.60 4.13 -16.55
CA ALA A 197 -17.63 3.14 -17.01
C ALA A 197 -16.17 3.59 -16.92
N ALA A 198 -15.93 4.90 -17.06
CA ALA A 198 -14.60 5.49 -17.05
C ALA A 198 -14.64 6.85 -16.35
N ARG A 199 -13.67 7.10 -15.48
CA ARG A 199 -13.58 8.32 -14.67
C ARG A 199 -12.13 8.67 -14.35
N ASP A 200 -11.74 9.91 -14.66
CA ASP A 200 -10.42 10.50 -14.39
C ASP A 200 -10.37 11.35 -13.12
N THR A 201 -11.33 11.18 -12.20
CA THR A 201 -11.44 12.02 -11.00
C THR A 201 -10.71 11.41 -9.81
N SER A 202 -9.92 12.22 -9.11
CA SER A 202 -9.34 11.85 -7.82
C SER A 202 -10.40 11.49 -6.78
N GLY A 203 -10.07 10.55 -5.91
CA GLY A 203 -10.98 10.11 -4.85
C GLY A 203 -10.25 9.53 -3.63
N ILE A 204 -11.05 9.13 -2.65
CA ILE A 204 -10.59 8.51 -1.41
C ILE A 204 -11.26 7.15 -1.29
N THR A 205 -10.49 6.13 -0.91
CA THR A 205 -11.01 4.81 -0.56
C THR A 205 -10.26 4.27 0.65
N MET A 206 -10.75 3.16 1.19
CA MET A 206 -10.05 2.39 2.22
C MET A 206 -9.57 1.07 1.63
N SER A 207 -8.56 0.47 2.26
CA SER A 207 -8.09 -0.86 1.90
C SER A 207 -7.67 -1.66 3.12
N ALA A 208 -7.75 -2.97 2.98
CA ALA A 208 -7.12 -3.91 3.89
C ALA A 208 -5.83 -4.45 3.27
N THR A 209 -4.85 -4.78 4.11
CA THR A 209 -3.57 -5.34 3.67
C THR A 209 -3.25 -6.62 4.43
N LEU A 210 -2.59 -7.54 3.74
CA LEU A 210 -1.96 -8.72 4.30
C LEU A 210 -0.55 -8.81 3.73
N GLY A 211 0.44 -9.05 4.57
CA GLY A 211 1.83 -9.12 4.15
C GLY A 211 2.55 -10.31 4.78
N VAL A 212 3.57 -10.78 4.06
CA VAL A 212 4.56 -11.71 4.59
C VAL A 212 5.93 -11.11 4.32
N GLY A 213 6.79 -11.13 5.32
CA GLY A 213 8.08 -10.48 5.21
C GLY A 213 9.10 -11.05 6.16
N THR A 214 10.30 -10.48 6.07
CA THR A 214 11.37 -10.77 6.99
C THR A 214 12.24 -9.55 7.18
N ARG A 215 12.84 -9.44 8.36
CA ARG A 215 13.89 -8.46 8.63
C ARG A 215 15.24 -9.15 8.72
N HIS A 216 16.25 -8.47 8.21
CA HIS A 216 17.65 -8.86 8.32
C HIS A 216 18.44 -7.80 9.08
N LYS A 217 18.98 -8.16 10.24
CA LYS A 217 19.81 -7.28 11.05
C LYS A 217 21.11 -6.93 10.32
N LEU A 218 21.39 -5.64 10.12
CA LEU A 218 22.65 -5.14 9.57
C LEU A 218 23.67 -4.80 10.66
N GLY A 219 23.19 -4.26 11.77
CA GLY A 219 24.01 -3.84 12.89
C GLY A 219 23.18 -3.63 14.14
N GLU A 220 23.71 -2.85 15.08
CA GLU A 220 23.03 -2.61 16.37
C GLU A 220 21.83 -1.67 16.27
N TYR A 221 21.79 -0.82 15.24
CA TYR A 221 20.83 0.28 15.11
C TYR A 221 20.02 0.21 13.81
N SER A 222 20.21 -0.82 13.00
CA SER A 222 19.53 -0.93 11.72
C SER A 222 19.33 -2.34 11.21
N ASP A 223 18.25 -2.49 10.45
CA ASP A 223 17.89 -3.69 9.72
C ASP A 223 17.39 -3.35 8.31
N ILE A 224 17.45 -4.37 7.44
CA ILE A 224 16.77 -4.38 6.15
C ILE A 224 15.46 -5.13 6.32
N LEU A 225 14.39 -4.58 5.75
CA LEU A 225 13.09 -5.22 5.67
C LEU A 225 12.84 -5.67 4.23
N ILE A 226 12.30 -6.88 4.04
CA ILE A 226 11.82 -7.36 2.75
C ILE A 226 10.41 -7.89 2.95
N GLU A 227 9.47 -7.41 2.15
CA GLU A 227 8.05 -7.75 2.31
C GLU A 227 7.36 -7.91 0.95
N SER A 228 6.51 -8.94 0.87
CA SER A 228 5.47 -9.07 -0.15
C SER A 228 4.13 -8.74 0.49
N ARG A 229 3.48 -7.69 0.01
CA ARG A 229 2.20 -7.19 0.54
C ARG A 229 1.10 -7.27 -0.49
N TRP A 230 0.00 -7.90 -0.11
CA TRP A 230 -1.27 -7.82 -0.79
C TRP A 230 -2.11 -6.70 -0.18
N GLN A 231 -2.67 -5.84 -1.03
CA GLN A 231 -3.56 -4.76 -0.66
C GLN A 231 -4.84 -4.87 -1.47
N TYR A 232 -5.98 -4.93 -0.78
CA TYR A 232 -7.31 -5.04 -1.36
C TYR A 232 -8.07 -3.73 -1.15
N PHE A 233 -8.46 -3.07 -2.24
CA PHE A 233 -9.19 -1.81 -2.18
C PHE A 233 -10.69 -2.06 -2.02
N PHE A 234 -11.37 -1.21 -1.26
CA PHE A 234 -12.83 -1.30 -1.08
C PHE A 234 -13.61 -0.58 -2.19
N SER A 235 -12.92 -0.04 -3.20
CA SER A 235 -13.48 0.67 -4.36
C SER A 235 -12.87 0.12 -5.65
N ASN A 236 -13.69 0.08 -6.71
CA ASN A 236 -13.26 -0.32 -8.07
C ASN A 236 -12.71 0.84 -8.90
N TYR A 237 -12.95 2.09 -8.49
CA TYR A 237 -12.52 3.25 -9.28
C TYR A 237 -11.04 3.62 -9.13
N VAL A 238 -10.22 2.75 -8.53
CA VAL A 238 -8.83 3.10 -8.19
C VAL A 238 -7.97 3.23 -9.45
N ASP A 239 -8.29 2.45 -10.47
CA ASP A 239 -7.67 2.49 -11.80
C ASP A 239 -8.38 3.43 -12.80
N GLY A 240 -9.54 3.98 -12.42
CA GLY A 240 -10.36 4.88 -13.23
C GLY A 240 -11.40 4.18 -14.10
N LEU A 241 -11.46 2.85 -14.12
CA LEU A 241 -12.47 2.10 -14.85
C LEU A 241 -13.46 1.46 -13.86
N ASN A 242 -14.67 1.18 -14.34
CA ASN A 242 -15.65 0.42 -13.57
C ASN A 242 -16.67 -0.20 -14.52
N SER A 243 -16.59 -1.48 -14.82
CA SER A 243 -17.57 -2.06 -15.74
C SER A 243 -18.89 -2.38 -15.05
N ARG A 244 -19.98 -2.34 -15.84
CA ARG A 244 -21.25 -2.99 -15.51
C ARG A 244 -21.03 -4.40 -14.97
N PRO A 245 -22.00 -4.99 -14.23
CA PRO A 245 -21.91 -6.38 -13.79
C PRO A 245 -21.74 -7.33 -14.99
N ASP A 246 -20.48 -7.59 -15.30
CA ASP A 246 -19.96 -8.50 -16.31
C ASP A 246 -19.36 -9.68 -15.53
N PRO A 247 -19.61 -10.95 -15.92
CA PRO A 247 -18.95 -12.12 -15.34
C PRO A 247 -17.41 -11.98 -15.22
N SER A 248 -16.80 -11.12 -16.03
CA SER A 248 -15.36 -10.82 -16.01
C SER A 248 -14.91 -9.82 -14.94
N ASN A 249 -15.79 -8.95 -14.39
CA ASN A 249 -15.45 -7.93 -13.40
C ASN A 249 -16.33 -8.07 -12.15
N LYS A 250 -15.94 -8.99 -11.25
CA LYS A 250 -16.71 -9.33 -10.03
C LYS A 250 -15.97 -8.97 -8.74
N TYR A 251 -14.73 -8.52 -8.81
CA TYR A 251 -13.86 -8.30 -7.65
C TYR A 251 -13.20 -6.94 -7.72
N ASN A 252 -13.02 -6.32 -6.57
CA ASN A 252 -12.34 -5.04 -6.49
C ASN A 252 -10.85 -5.15 -6.82
N ASP A 253 -10.28 -4.03 -7.23
CA ASP A 253 -8.86 -3.90 -7.52
C ASP A 253 -8.01 -4.36 -6.33
N TRP A 254 -6.94 -5.08 -6.64
CA TRP A 254 -5.94 -5.47 -5.66
C TRP A 254 -4.53 -5.27 -6.20
N LEU A 255 -3.63 -5.06 -5.26
CA LEU A 255 -2.26 -4.66 -5.50
C LEU A 255 -1.33 -5.64 -4.80
N LEU A 256 -0.31 -6.10 -5.52
CA LEU A 256 0.80 -6.85 -4.95
C LEU A 256 2.04 -5.95 -4.95
N TRP A 257 2.55 -5.63 -3.77
CA TRP A 257 3.75 -4.81 -3.59
C TRP A 257 4.88 -5.60 -2.98
N VAL A 258 5.93 -5.84 -3.77
CA VAL A 258 7.18 -6.41 -3.27
C VAL A 258 8.16 -5.27 -3.03
N HIS A 259 8.59 -5.08 -1.78
CA HIS A 259 9.45 -3.97 -1.40
C HIS A 259 10.57 -4.39 -0.46
N VAL A 260 11.62 -3.58 -0.52
CA VAL A 260 12.74 -3.58 0.40
C VAL A 260 12.74 -2.27 1.17
N GLY A 261 13.13 -2.31 2.43
CA GLY A 261 13.28 -1.14 3.27
C GLY A 261 14.53 -1.15 4.10
N TYR A 262 14.90 0.04 4.56
CA TYR A 262 15.92 0.23 5.58
C TYR A 262 15.25 0.84 6.81
N VAL A 263 15.48 0.24 7.97
CA VAL A 263 14.93 0.71 9.25
C VAL A 263 16.08 1.09 10.17
N TYR A 264 15.90 2.20 10.88
CA TYR A 264 16.81 2.74 11.86
C TYR A 264 16.13 2.89 13.21
N TYR A 265 16.81 2.46 14.28
CA TYR A 265 16.28 2.48 15.64
C TYR A 265 16.59 3.83 16.29
N LEU A 266 15.59 4.48 16.87
CA LEU A 266 15.68 5.84 17.44
C LEU A 266 16.03 5.87 18.94
N ASN A 267 16.35 4.72 19.52
CA ASN A 267 16.57 4.55 20.96
C ASN A 267 17.96 4.98 21.44
#